data_AF-A0A1C6D0B4-F1
#
_entry.id   AF-A0A1C6D0B4-F1
#
_cell.length_a   1.000
_cell.length_b   1.000
_cell.length_c   1.000
_cell.angle_alpha   90.00
_cell.angle_beta   90.00
_cell.angle_gamma   90.00
#
_symmetry.space_group_name_H-M   'P 1'
#
loop_
_entity.id
_entity.type
_entity.pdbx_description
1 polymer ?
#
loop_
_entity_poly.entity_id
_entity_poly.type
_entity_poly.pdbx_seq_one_letter_code
_entity_poly.pdbx_strand_id
1 'polypeptide(L)' 'MTATERREEIMKILVARRYETMSVLAAELGVTTRTIRSDVLKLTAEYPL' A
#
# COMPACT_ATOMS: atom_id res chain seq x y z
N MET A 1 2.54 11.20 -7.78
CA MET A 1 2.24 9.77 -7.65
C MET A 1 0.74 9.55 -7.87
N THR A 2 0.38 8.79 -8.89
CA THR A 2 -1.00 8.35 -9.15
C THR A 2 -1.40 7.25 -8.18
N ALA A 3 -2.69 6.88 -8.16
CA ALA A 3 -3.14 5.78 -7.31
C ALA A 3 -2.57 4.42 -7.75
N THR A 4 -2.28 4.23 -9.03
CA THR A 4 -1.71 2.99 -9.57
C THR A 4 -0.23 2.85 -9.18
N GLU A 5 0.57 3.89 -9.41
CA GLU A 5 1.99 3.92 -8.99
C GLU A 5 2.13 3.65 -7.48
N ARG A 6 1.24 4.22 -6.66
CA ARG A 6 1.24 3.99 -5.22
C ARG A 6 0.94 2.53 -4.87
N ARG A 7 -0.04 1.91 -5.54
CA ARG A 7 -0.39 0.50 -5.31
C ARG A 7 0.75 -0.44 -5.70
N GLU A 8 1.44 -0.17 -6.81
CA GLU A 8 2.65 -0.89 -7.20
C GLU A 8 3.75 -0.76 -6.15
N GLU A 9 3.94 0.44 -5.59
CA GLU A 9 4.95 0.67 -4.55
C GLU A 9 4.59 -0.02 -3.23
N ILE A 10 3.32 0.00 -2.81
CA ILE A 10 2.82 -0.80 -1.67
C ILE A 10 3.16 -2.28 -1.87
N MET A 11 2.92 -2.83 -3.07
CA MET A 11 3.24 -4.23 -3.37
C MET A 11 4.73 -4.51 -3.28
N LYS A 12 5.60 -3.65 -3.83
CA LYS A 12 7.06 -3.81 -3.71
C LYS A 12 7.52 -3.83 -2.24
N ILE A 13 6.99 -2.92 -1.43
CA ILE A 13 7.32 -2.87 0.00
C ILE A 13 6.88 -4.16 0.69
N LEU A 14 5.65 -4.62 0.46
CA LEU A 14 5.13 -5.85 1.07
C LEU A 14 5.88 -7.10 0.60
N VAL A 15 6.29 -7.18 -0.66
CA VAL A 15 7.12 -8.29 -1.17
C VAL A 15 8.50 -8.29 -0.50
N ALA A 16 9.12 -7.13 -0.35
CA ALA A 16 10.44 -7.01 0.26
C ALA A 16 10.44 -7.28 1.77
N ARG A 17 9.42 -6.80 2.49
CA ARG A 17 9.35 -6.80 3.96
C ARG A 17 8.42 -7.86 4.55
N ARG A 18 7.63 -8.55 3.72
CA ARG A 18 6.60 -9.56 4.05
C ARG A 18 5.42 -9.06 4.88
N TYR A 19 5.60 -8.03 5.69
CA TYR A 19 4.55 -7.41 6.50
C TYR A 19 4.90 -5.94 6.73
N GLU A 20 3.89 -5.07 6.67
CA GLU A 20 4.00 -3.73 7.24
C GLU A 20 2.70 -3.18 7.81
N THR A 21 2.84 -2.14 8.64
CA THR A 21 1.70 -1.38 9.17
C THR A 21 1.28 -0.24 8.25
N MET A 22 -0.02 0.09 8.26
CA MET A 22 -0.57 1.18 7.43
C MET A 22 0.05 2.55 7.76
N SER A 23 0.46 2.79 9.01
CA SER A 23 1.10 4.05 9.42
C SER A 23 2.52 4.19 8.86
N VAL A 24 3.29 3.10 8.81
CA VAL A 24 4.63 3.11 8.21
C VAL A 24 4.54 3.36 6.71
N LEU A 25 3.66 2.61 6.02
CA LEU A 25 3.42 2.81 4.59
C LEU A 25 2.95 4.24 4.27
N ALA A 26 2.07 4.80 5.10
CA ALA A 26 1.57 6.16 4.95
C ALA A 26 2.70 7.19 5.09
N ALA A 27 3.57 7.03 6.08
CA ALA A 27 4.71 7.90 6.30
C ALA A 27 5.73 7.83 5.14
N GLU A 28 6.08 6.62 4.68
CA GLU A 28 7.05 6.42 3.59
C GLU A 28 6.53 6.94 2.24
N LEU A 29 5.22 6.77 1.98
CA LEU A 29 4.60 7.18 0.72
C LEU A 29 4.05 8.62 0.75
N GLY A 30 4.18 9.33 1.87
CA GLY A 30 3.72 10.71 2.03
C GLY A 30 2.21 10.87 1.89
N VAL A 31 1.42 9.88 2.33
CA VAL A 31 -0.04 9.87 2.24
C VAL A 31 -0.70 9.63 3.59
N THR A 32 -2.02 9.70 3.64
CA THR A 32 -2.76 9.36 4.86
C THR A 32 -2.96 7.85 5.00
N THR A 33 -3.12 7.37 6.23
CA THR A 33 -3.49 5.97 6.51
C THR A 33 -4.82 5.58 5.87
N ARG A 34 -5.77 6.51 5.72
CA ARG A 34 -7.02 6.31 4.98
C ARG A 34 -6.76 5.98 3.52
N THR A 35 -5.81 6.66 2.89
CA THR A 35 -5.40 6.39 1.51
C THR A 35 -4.80 4.99 1.38
N ILE A 36 -3.88 4.61 2.28
CA ILE A 36 -3.29 3.26 2.31
C ILE A 36 -4.38 2.20 2.48
N ARG A 37 -5.33 2.40 3.40
CA ARG A 37 -6.44 1.45 3.59
C ARG A 37 -7.25 1.26 2.32
N SER A 38 -7.61 2.33 1.60
CA SER A 38 -8.33 2.21 0.33
C SER A 38 -7.53 1.49 -0.74
N ASP A 39 -6.22 1.69 -0.80
CA ASP A 39 -5.36 1.02 -1.78
C ASP A 39 -5.15 -0.47 -1.44
N VAL A 40 -4.94 -0.81 -0.17
CA VAL A 40 -4.86 -2.21 0.28
C VAL A 40 -6.17 -2.94 0.00
N LEU A 41 -7.34 -2.34 0.26
CA LEU A 41 -8.63 -2.96 -0.05
C LEU A 41 -8.80 -3.27 -1.53
N LYS A 42 -8.34 -2.38 -2.42
CA LYS A 42 -8.34 -2.63 -3.86
C LYS A 42 -7.38 -3.75 -4.24
N LEU A 43 -6.16 -3.70 -3.70
CA LEU A 43 -5.16 -4.73 -3.95
C LEU A 43 -5.64 -6.12 -3.48
N THR A 44 -6.25 -6.23 -2.30
CA THR A 44 -6.82 -7.49 -1.78
C THR A 44 -7.94 -8.05 -2.67
N ALA A 45 -8.71 -7.17 -3.33
CA ALA A 45 -9.76 -7.60 -4.26
C ALA A 45 -9.20 -8.12 -5.60
N GLU A 46 -8.08 -7.55 -6.06
CA GLU A 46 -7.40 -7.93 -7.31
C GLU A 46 -6.45 -9.12 -7.12
N TYR A 47 -5.84 -9.22 -5.95
CA TYR A 47 -4.86 -10.22 -5.55
C TYR A 47 -5.17 -10.63 -4.11
N PRO A 48 -5.44 -11.91 -3.81
CA PRO A 48 -5.54 -12.35 -2.43
C PRO A 48 -4.19 -12.14 -1.74
N LEU A 49 -4.08 -11.01 -1.03
CA LEU A 49 -2.89 -10.59 -0.27
C LEU A 49 -2.92 -11.12 1.15
#